data_AF-A0A2N0B5E5-F1
#
_entry.id   AF-A0A2N0B5E5-F1
#
_cell.length_a   1.000
_cell.length_b   1.000
_cell.length_c   1.000
_cell.angle_alpha   90.00
_cell.angle_beta   90.00
_cell.angle_gamma   90.00
#
_symmetry.space_group_name_H-M   'P 1'
#
loop_
_entity.id
_entity.type
_entity.pdbx_description
1 polymer ?
#
loop_
_entity_poly.entity_id
_entity_poly.type
_entity_poly.pdbx_seq_one_letter_code
_entity_poly.pdbx_strand_id
1 'polypeptide(L)'
;NVVVGAGAKILGNITIGKNVRVGAGSVVMRDVPHDSTVVGIPAKIVRSKMPIGEEGEHMLDHNEIPDPVAKVFSLLMERIETLQKEVDSIHKDGSKSVSKQGKDNLEEILDEFIHGGGI
;
A
#
# COMPACT_ATOMS: atom_id res chain seq x y z
N ASN A 1 -20.05 8.99 9.55
CA ASN A 1 -20.45 9.35 8.15
C ASN A 1 -19.77 8.39 7.17
N VAL A 2 -20.15 8.36 5.88
CA VAL A 2 -19.42 7.62 4.82
C VAL A 2 -19.01 8.62 3.77
N VAL A 3 -17.74 8.59 3.35
CA VAL A 3 -17.20 9.47 2.30
C VAL A 3 -16.99 8.64 1.04
N VAL A 4 -17.53 9.09 -0.09
CA VAL A 4 -17.39 8.43 -1.38
C VAL A 4 -16.73 9.38 -2.36
N GLY A 5 -15.53 9.03 -2.80
CA GLY A 5 -14.78 9.79 -3.80
C GLY A 5 -15.45 9.80 -5.17
N ALA A 6 -15.12 10.82 -5.97
CA ALA A 6 -15.70 10.99 -7.30
C ALA A 6 -15.44 9.77 -8.20
N GLY A 7 -16.47 9.33 -8.95
CA GLY A 7 -16.34 8.22 -9.90
C GLY A 7 -16.23 6.82 -9.28
N ALA A 8 -16.31 6.70 -7.95
CA ALA A 8 -16.38 5.40 -7.28
C ALA A 8 -17.68 4.67 -7.64
N LYS A 9 -17.60 3.34 -7.73
CA LYS A 9 -18.73 2.46 -8.07
C LYS A 9 -18.87 1.40 -6.97
N ILE A 10 -20.08 1.26 -6.46
CA ILE A 10 -20.44 0.29 -5.42
C ILE A 10 -21.36 -0.71 -6.11
N LEU A 11 -20.92 -1.97 -6.23
CA LEU A 11 -21.63 -2.98 -7.02
C LEU A 11 -22.09 -4.13 -6.13
N GLY A 12 -23.38 -4.48 -6.25
CA GLY A 12 -24.01 -5.58 -5.54
C GLY A 12 -24.71 -5.19 -4.24
N ASN A 13 -25.25 -6.20 -3.55
CA ASN A 13 -25.87 -6.04 -2.23
C ASN A 13 -24.80 -6.09 -1.15
N ILE A 14 -24.07 -4.98 -0.97
CA ILE A 14 -22.97 -4.88 -0.01
C ILE A 14 -23.24 -3.83 1.05
N THR A 15 -22.69 -4.07 2.24
CA THR A 15 -22.82 -3.20 3.41
C THR A 15 -21.55 -2.38 3.58
N ILE A 16 -21.72 -1.05 3.70
CA ILE A 16 -20.64 -0.13 4.04
C ILE A 16 -20.82 0.32 5.49
N GLY A 17 -19.82 0.04 6.31
CA GLY A 17 -19.78 0.44 7.71
C GLY A 17 -19.77 1.96 7.91
N LYS A 18 -20.16 2.38 9.11
CA LYS A 18 -19.91 3.73 9.62
C LYS A 18 -18.42 4.10 9.52
N ASN A 19 -18.17 5.37 9.22
CA ASN A 19 -16.85 5.98 9.16
C ASN A 19 -15.93 5.41 8.07
N VAL A 20 -16.53 4.88 7.00
CA VAL A 20 -15.81 4.37 5.85
C VAL A 20 -15.48 5.49 4.86
N ARG A 21 -14.30 5.37 4.23
CA ARG A 21 -13.85 6.24 3.13
C ARG A 21 -13.60 5.40 1.88
N VAL A 22 -14.24 5.75 0.77
CA VAL A 22 -14.05 5.13 -0.55
C VAL A 22 -13.28 6.11 -1.43
N GLY A 23 -12.13 5.68 -1.96
CA GLY A 23 -11.31 6.51 -2.86
C GLY A 23 -12.00 6.82 -4.19
N ALA A 24 -11.55 7.88 -4.86
CA ALA A 24 -12.02 8.21 -6.20
C ALA A 24 -11.76 7.06 -7.17
N GLY A 25 -12.63 6.89 -8.19
CA GLY A 25 -12.51 5.85 -9.21
C GLY A 25 -12.59 4.39 -8.73
N SER A 26 -12.74 4.14 -7.42
CA SER A 26 -12.65 2.79 -6.85
C SER A 26 -13.88 1.94 -7.15
N VAL A 27 -13.72 0.62 -7.28
CA VAL A 27 -14.83 -0.32 -7.55
C VAL A 27 -14.99 -1.30 -6.39
N VAL A 28 -15.98 -1.05 -5.53
CA VAL A 28 -16.24 -1.83 -4.32
C VAL A 28 -17.18 -2.99 -4.64
N MET A 29 -16.72 -4.20 -4.35
CA MET A 29 -17.40 -5.47 -4.70
C MET A 29 -17.67 -6.34 -3.46
N ARG A 30 -17.33 -5.88 -2.25
CA ARG A 30 -17.44 -6.63 -0.99
C ARG A 30 -17.80 -5.69 0.15
N ASP A 31 -18.35 -6.24 1.22
CA ASP A 31 -18.67 -5.51 2.45
C ASP A 31 -17.44 -4.81 3.02
N VAL A 32 -17.63 -3.60 3.52
CA VAL A 32 -16.57 -2.77 4.09
C VAL A 32 -16.83 -2.56 5.59
N PRO A 33 -15.93 -3.01 6.48
CA PRO A 33 -16.08 -2.86 7.92
C PRO A 33 -16.00 -1.39 8.36
N HIS A 34 -16.41 -1.11 9.59
CA HIS A 34 -16.31 0.22 10.20
C HIS A 34 -14.88 0.78 10.18
N ASP A 35 -14.77 2.12 10.21
CA ASP A 35 -13.50 2.85 10.36
C ASP A 35 -12.41 2.44 9.36
N SER A 36 -12.82 2.16 8.11
CA SER A 36 -11.94 1.61 7.07
C SER A 36 -11.85 2.51 5.82
N THR A 37 -10.69 2.48 5.16
CA THR A 37 -10.47 3.14 3.86
C THR A 37 -10.28 2.10 2.76
N VAL A 38 -11.04 2.23 1.67
CA VAL A 38 -10.97 1.35 0.49
C VAL A 38 -10.60 2.12 -0.77
N VAL A 39 -9.69 1.55 -1.57
CA VAL A 39 -9.20 2.15 -2.82
C VAL A 39 -8.93 1.12 -3.91
N GLY A 40 -8.99 1.54 -5.17
CA GLY A 40 -8.58 0.75 -6.35
C GLY A 40 -9.70 -0.02 -7.06
N ILE A 41 -9.32 -0.74 -8.12
CA ILE A 41 -10.19 -1.60 -8.94
C ILE A 41 -9.53 -2.98 -9.09
N PRO A 42 -10.08 -4.06 -8.51
CA PRO A 42 -11.15 -4.07 -7.50
C PRO A 42 -10.67 -3.44 -6.18
N ALA A 43 -11.59 -2.80 -5.45
CA ALA A 43 -11.25 -2.04 -4.25
C ALA A 43 -10.71 -2.96 -3.14
N LYS A 44 -9.61 -2.54 -2.52
CA LYS A 44 -8.95 -3.22 -1.38
C LYS A 44 -8.99 -2.33 -0.15
N ILE A 45 -9.11 -2.93 1.03
CA ILE A 45 -9.03 -2.21 2.31
C ILE A 45 -7.55 -1.93 2.59
N VAL A 46 -7.22 -0.66 2.80
CA VAL A 46 -5.83 -0.18 2.93
C VAL A 46 -5.49 0.30 4.34
N ARG A 47 -6.46 0.86 5.07
CA ARG A 47 -6.30 1.24 6.48
C ARG A 47 -7.50 0.82 7.30
N SER A 48 -7.27 0.19 8.44
CA SER A 48 -8.30 -0.28 9.39
C SER A 48 -8.20 0.32 10.79
N LYS A 49 -7.25 1.22 11.06
CA LYS A 49 -7.05 1.81 12.39
C LYS A 49 -6.43 3.21 12.32
N MET A 50 -7.26 4.25 12.34
CA MET A 50 -6.86 5.57 12.83
C MET A 50 -8.03 6.13 13.65
N PRO A 51 -7.81 6.69 14.86
CA PRO A 51 -8.89 7.34 15.59
C PRO A 51 -9.32 8.58 14.80
N ILE A 52 -10.60 8.64 14.45
CA ILE A 52 -11.19 9.85 13.85
C ILE A 52 -11.53 10.76 15.02
N GLY A 53 -10.55 11.53 15.46
CA GLY A 53 -10.70 12.54 16.49
C GLY A 53 -9.75 13.69 16.18
N GLU A 54 -10.33 14.84 15.85
CA GLU A 54 -9.72 16.17 15.90
C GLU A 54 -8.41 16.32 15.12
N GLU A 55 -8.47 16.33 13.78
CA GLU A 55 -7.91 17.39 12.93
C GLU A 55 -8.71 17.41 11.62
N GLY A 56 -9.14 18.59 11.20
CA GLY A 56 -9.94 18.80 10.02
C GLY A 56 -9.18 18.50 8.72
N GLU A 57 -9.95 18.48 7.63
CA GLU A 57 -9.49 18.85 6.28
C GLU A 57 -8.50 17.97 5.50
N HIS A 58 -7.99 16.83 5.98
CA HIS A 58 -7.30 15.90 5.07
C HIS A 58 -8.30 14.98 4.34
N MET A 59 -9.10 15.62 3.47
CA MET A 59 -9.93 15.02 2.45
C MET A 59 -9.03 14.31 1.44
N LEU A 60 -8.94 12.97 1.52
CA LEU A 60 -8.39 12.18 0.42
C LEU A 60 -6.99 12.68 0.01
N ASP A 61 -6.10 12.99 0.94
CA ASP A 61 -4.71 13.27 0.54
C ASP A 61 -4.11 11.96 0.02
N HIS A 62 -3.95 11.90 -1.30
CA HIS A 62 -3.45 10.72 -2.02
C HIS A 62 -2.00 10.44 -1.65
N ASN A 63 -1.32 11.42 -1.05
CA ASN A 63 0.04 11.29 -0.52
C ASN A 63 0.14 10.46 0.77
N GLU A 64 -0.95 10.22 1.48
CA GLU A 64 -0.87 9.50 2.75
C GLU A 64 -1.44 8.09 2.70
N ILE A 65 -2.20 7.68 1.69
CA ILE A 65 -2.81 6.35 1.66
C ILE A 65 -1.74 5.31 1.26
N PRO A 66 -1.42 4.32 2.13
CA PRO A 66 -0.31 3.41 1.88
C PRO A 66 -0.65 2.47 0.72
N ASP A 67 0.09 2.53 -0.38
CA ASP A 67 -0.16 1.68 -1.53
C ASP A 67 -0.02 0.19 -1.11
N PRO A 68 -1.09 -0.62 -1.21
CA PRO A 68 -1.03 -2.04 -0.85
C PRO A 68 -0.04 -2.82 -1.72
N VAL A 69 0.23 -2.37 -2.96
CA VAL A 69 1.25 -2.95 -3.83
C VAL A 69 2.64 -2.60 -3.30
N ALA A 70 2.90 -1.32 -3.02
CA ALA A 70 4.17 -0.89 -2.41
C ALA A 70 4.45 -1.65 -1.10
N LYS A 71 3.43 -1.86 -0.24
CA LYS A 71 3.59 -2.63 1.00
C LYS A 71 4.04 -4.07 0.76
N VAL A 72 3.49 -4.74 -0.25
CA VAL A 72 3.92 -6.10 -0.63
C VAL A 72 5.34 -6.08 -1.17
N PHE A 73 5.70 -5.10 -2.00
CA PHE A 73 7.06 -4.95 -2.51
C PHE A 73 8.09 -4.74 -1.39
N SER A 74 7.79 -3.93 -0.38
CA SER A 74 8.67 -3.76 0.79
C SER A 74 8.90 -5.09 1.51
N LEU A 75 7.84 -5.89 1.69
CA LEU A 75 7.94 -7.22 2.32
C LEU A 75 8.76 -8.20 1.47
N LEU A 76 8.62 -8.15 0.14
CA LEU A 76 9.40 -8.96 -0.78
C LEU A 76 10.89 -8.59 -0.71
N MET A 77 11.22 -7.30 -0.68
CA MET A 77 12.60 -6.84 -0.57
C MET A 77 13.25 -7.28 0.73
N GLU A 78 12.57 -7.11 1.87
CA GLU A 78 13.07 -7.59 3.17
C GLU A 78 13.34 -9.11 3.15
N ARG A 79 12.46 -9.87 2.49
CA ARG A 79 12.67 -11.31 2.31
C ARG A 79 13.84 -11.63 1.39
N ILE A 80 14.01 -10.89 0.30
CA ILE A 80 15.14 -11.04 -0.63
C ILE A 80 16.46 -10.73 0.09
N GLU A 81 16.54 -9.66 0.89
CA GLU A 81 17.75 -9.35 1.65
C GLU A 81 18.10 -10.45 2.65
N THR A 82 17.10 -11.00 3.35
CA THR A 82 17.29 -12.10 4.29
C THR A 82 17.83 -13.34 3.56
N LEU A 83 17.24 -13.68 2.42
CA LEU A 83 17.68 -14.80 1.60
C LEU A 83 19.07 -14.56 1.00
N GLN A 84 19.40 -13.34 0.59
CA GLN A 84 20.75 -12.99 0.12
C GLN A 84 21.78 -13.16 1.23
N LYS A 85 21.51 -12.72 2.47
CA LYS A 85 22.39 -12.93 3.63
C LYS A 85 22.60 -14.43 3.92
N GLU A 86 21.53 -15.22 3.86
CA GLU A 86 21.61 -16.67 4.01
C GLU A 86 22.46 -17.32 2.90
N VAL A 87 22.21 -16.96 1.63
CA VAL A 87 22.97 -17.45 0.47
C VAL A 87 24.45 -17.05 0.55
N ASP A 88 24.76 -15.81 0.93
CA ASP A 88 26.12 -15.30 1.10
C ASP A 88 26.86 -16.02 2.24
N SER A 89 26.15 -16.42 3.29
CA SER A 89 26.71 -17.22 4.38
C SER A 89 27.07 -18.64 3.95
N ILE A 90 26.32 -19.21 2.99
CA ILE A 90 26.54 -20.55 2.42
C ILE A 90 27.62 -20.52 1.32
N HIS A 91 27.67 -19.48 0.48
CA HIS A 91 28.57 -19.36 -0.67
C HIS A 91 29.95 -18.78 -0.32
N LYS A 92 30.26 -18.58 0.96
CA LYS A 92 31.57 -18.08 1.41
C LYS A 92 32.75 -19.02 1.06
N ASP A 93 32.46 -20.26 0.67
CA ASP A 93 33.45 -21.23 0.15
C ASP A 93 33.52 -21.31 -1.39
N GLY A 94 32.75 -20.51 -2.15
CA GLY A 94 32.65 -20.66 -3.61
C GLY A 94 32.36 -19.37 -4.38
N SER A 95 33.36 -18.48 -4.46
CA SER A 95 33.62 -17.46 -5.49
C SER A 95 32.48 -16.62 -6.15
N LYS A 96 32.66 -15.29 -6.03
CA LYS A 96 32.29 -14.16 -6.93
C LYS A 96 30.96 -13.43 -6.75
N SER A 97 31.07 -12.28 -6.06
CA SER A 97 30.69 -10.92 -6.49
C SER A 97 29.47 -10.78 -7.42
N VAL A 98 28.28 -10.65 -6.83
CA VAL A 98 27.19 -9.91 -7.48
C VAL A 98 27.50 -8.41 -7.32
N SER A 99 27.50 -7.69 -8.43
CA SER A 99 27.95 -6.31 -8.57
C SER A 99 27.19 -5.34 -7.65
N LYS A 100 27.95 -4.50 -6.95
CA LYS A 100 27.48 -3.52 -5.95
C LYS A 100 26.81 -2.28 -6.56
N GLN A 101 26.63 -2.23 -7.87
CA GLN A 101 26.42 -0.98 -8.63
C GLN A 101 24.94 -0.60 -8.86
N GLY A 102 24.00 -1.40 -8.37
CA GLY A 102 22.55 -1.17 -8.55
C GLY A 102 21.76 -0.91 -7.27
N LYS A 103 22.41 -0.81 -6.10
CA LYS A 103 21.73 -0.61 -4.81
C LYS A 103 21.36 0.85 -4.56
N ASP A 104 22.24 1.77 -4.94
CA ASP A 104 22.11 3.19 -4.57
C ASP A 104 20.92 3.88 -5.28
N ASN A 105 20.54 3.41 -6.48
CA ASN A 105 19.36 3.92 -7.19
C ASN A 105 18.06 3.23 -6.79
N LEU A 106 18.13 2.10 -6.07
CA LEU A 106 16.95 1.30 -5.76
C LEU A 106 16.19 1.85 -4.55
N GLU A 107 16.92 2.35 -3.55
CA GLU A 107 16.31 2.99 -2.37
C GLU A 107 15.56 4.27 -2.74
N GLU A 108 16.11 5.09 -3.64
CA GLU A 108 15.48 6.32 -4.12
C GLU A 108 14.22 6.04 -4.95
N ILE A 109 14.27 5.04 -5.85
CA ILE A 109 13.10 4.59 -6.62
C ILE A 109 12.02 3.98 -5.71
N LEU A 110 12.42 3.26 -4.65
CA LEU A 110 11.49 2.71 -3.67
C LEU A 110 10.83 3.81 -2.84
N ASP A 111 11.58 4.82 -2.44
CA ASP A 111 11.05 5.96 -1.69
C ASP A 111 10.05 6.76 -2.53
N GLU A 112 10.37 6.99 -3.81
CA GLU A 112 9.43 7.56 -4.79
C GLU A 112 8.22 6.64 -5.05
N PHE A 113 8.37 5.31 -5.06
CA PHE A 113 7.23 4.42 -5.26
C PHE A 113 6.32 4.33 -4.03
N ILE A 114 6.88 4.47 -2.82
CA ILE A 114 6.14 4.42 -1.55
C ILE A 114 5.44 5.76 -1.27
N HIS A 115 6.08 6.89 -1.60
CA HIS A 115 5.62 8.24 -1.26
C HIS A 115 5.19 9.09 -2.47
N GLY A 116 5.59 8.72 -3.67
CA GLY A 116 5.20 9.38 -4.90
C GLY A 116 3.73 9.13 -5.20
N GLY A 117 3.08 10.16 -5.74
CA GLY A 117 1.64 10.20 -5.98
C GLY A 117 1.18 9.04 -6.84
N GLY A 118 0.73 7.96 -6.19
CA GLY A 118 -0.10 6.95 -6.82
C GLY A 118 -1.37 7.62 -7.36
N ILE A 119 -1.82 7.12 -8.52
CA ILE A 119 -3.07 7.46 -9.25
C ILE A 119 -4.20 8.06 -8.41
#